data_AF-A0A7R9FE16-F1
#
_entry.id   AF-A0A7R9FE16-F1
#
_cell.length_a   1.000
_cell.length_b   1.000
_cell.length_c   1.000
_cell.angle_alpha   90.00
_cell.angle_beta   90.00
_cell.angle_gamma   90.00
#
_symmetry.space_group_name_H-M   'P 1'
#
loop_
_entity.id
_entity.type
_entity.pdbx_description
1 polymer ?
#
loop_
_entity_poly.entity_id
_entity_poly.type
_entity_poly.pdbx_seq_one_letter_code
_entity_poly.pdbx_strand_id
1 'polypeptide(L)' 'MPKVRRSKKSPPEGWELIEPTLEELEQKMREAETEPHEGRRKVEALWPIFKIHHQKSRYIYDLFYRRKAISR' A
#
# COMPACT_ATOMS: atom_id res chain seq x y z
N MET A 1 9.37 -2.01 10.07
CA MET A 1 8.62 -3.05 10.79
C MET A 1 7.33 -3.34 10.03
N PRO A 2 7.08 -4.60 9.63
CA PRO A 2 5.90 -4.99 8.87
C PRO A 2 4.61 -4.71 9.64
N LYS A 3 3.51 -4.52 8.93
CA LYS A 3 2.19 -4.37 9.55
C LYS A 3 1.85 -5.63 10.35
N VAL A 4 1.32 -5.46 11.57
CA VAL A 4 0.83 -6.59 12.36
C VAL A 4 -0.25 -7.32 11.57
N ARG A 5 0.02 -8.58 11.24
CA ARG A 5 -0.92 -9.43 10.49
C ARG A 5 -2.11 -9.75 11.38
N ARG A 6 -3.31 -9.45 10.89
CA ARG A 6 -4.58 -9.76 11.61
C ARG A 6 -4.97 -11.24 11.49
N SER A 7 -4.53 -11.91 10.43
CA SER A 7 -4.76 -13.34 10.23
C SER A 7 -3.59 -14.15 10.80
N LYS A 8 -3.93 -15.25 11.49
CA LYS A 8 -2.95 -16.27 11.92
C LYS A 8 -2.57 -17.23 10.79
N LYS A 9 -3.28 -17.20 9.65
CA LYS A 9 -2.98 -18.07 8.51
C LYS A 9 -1.68 -17.63 7.83
N SER A 10 -0.90 -18.61 7.36
CA SER A 10 0.25 -18.35 6.51
C SER A 10 -0.16 -17.53 5.28
N PRO A 11 0.72 -16.67 4.75
CA PRO A 11 0.46 -15.98 3.50
C PRO A 11 0.22 -17.00 2.36
N PRO A 12 -0.58 -16.64 1.34
CA PRO A 12 -0.75 -17.48 0.17
C PRO A 12 0.56 -17.58 -0.65
N GLU A 13 0.61 -18.56 -1.54
CA GLU A 13 1.72 -18.72 -2.49
C GLU A 13 1.91 -17.45 -3.34
N GLY A 14 3.17 -17.07 -3.57
CA GLY A 14 3.53 -15.86 -4.31
C GLY A 14 3.45 -14.56 -3.49
N TRP A 15 3.11 -14.60 -2.20
CA TRP A 15 3.13 -13.42 -1.32
C TRP A 15 4.51 -12.76 -1.23
N GLU A 16 5.57 -13.55 -1.13
CA GLU A 16 6.95 -13.06 -0.99
C GLU A 16 7.39 -12.18 -2.18
N LEU A 17 6.79 -12.37 -3.37
CA LEU A 17 7.10 -11.60 -4.57
C LEU A 17 6.45 -10.21 -4.56
N ILE A 18 5.34 -10.06 -3.85
CA ILE A 18 4.56 -8.80 -3.81
C ILE A 18 4.77 -8.03 -2.50
N GLU A 19 5.21 -8.73 -1.45
CA GLU A 19 5.43 -8.18 -0.11
C GLU A 19 6.36 -6.96 -0.11
N PRO A 20 7.55 -6.97 -0.75
CA PRO A 20 8.44 -5.81 -0.74
C PRO A 20 7.77 -4.54 -1.27
N THR A 21 7.03 -4.65 -2.39
CA THR A 21 6.32 -3.51 -2.96
C THR A 21 5.18 -3.03 -2.07
N LEU A 22 4.47 -3.94 -1.40
CA LEU A 22 3.40 -3.58 -0.47
C LEU A 22 3.95 -2.92 0.80
N GLU A 23 5.11 -3.34 1.28
CA GLU A 23 5.82 -2.72 2.39
C GLU A 23 6.33 -1.32 2.04
N GLU A 24 6.92 -1.13 0.85
CA GLU A 24 7.33 0.20 0.37
C GLU A 24 6.14 1.17 0.28
N LEU A 25 5.00 0.71 -0.25
CA LEU A 25 3.79 1.54 -0.31
C LEU A 25 3.23 1.86 1.07
N GLU A 26 3.38 0.94 2.03
CA GLU A 26 2.98 1.19 3.41
C GLU A 26 3.93 2.15 4.13
N GLN A 27 5.24 2.05 3.88
CA GLN A 27 6.23 2.98 4.38
C GLN A 27 5.94 4.41 3.88
N LYS A 28 5.65 4.56 2.58
CA LYS A 28 5.21 5.84 1.99
C LYS A 28 3.93 6.37 2.63
N MET A 29 2.99 5.50 3.00
CA MET A 29 1.77 5.93 3.71
C MET A 29 2.12 6.51 5.09
N ARG A 30 2.99 5.85 5.85
CA ARG A 30 3.42 6.35 7.17
C ARG A 30 4.13 7.69 7.06
N GLU A 31 4.99 7.84 6.06
CA GLU A 31 5.65 9.12 5.78
C GLU A 31 4.63 10.22 5.51
N ALA A 32 3.65 9.97 4.64
CA ALA A 32 2.57 10.91 4.33
C ALA A 32 1.68 11.24 5.53
N GLU A 33 1.45 10.28 6.44
CA GLU A 33 0.72 10.52 7.69
C GLU A 33 1.51 11.41 8.66
N THR A 34 2.83 11.30 8.69
CA THR A 34 3.71 12.10 9.56
C THR A 34 4.17 13.42 8.94
N GLU A 35 3.89 13.65 7.66
CA GLU A 35 4.40 14.80 6.93
C GLU A 35 3.79 16.11 7.49
N PRO A 36 4.61 17.10 7.86
CA PRO A 36 4.10 18.35 8.40
C PRO A 36 3.26 19.08 7.35
N HIS A 37 2.16 19.68 7.80
CA HIS A 37 1.19 20.34 6.93
C HIS A 37 1.52 21.82 6.69
N GLU A 38 2.70 22.27 7.13
CA GLU A 38 3.13 23.66 6.99
C GLU A 38 3.32 24.03 5.50
N GLY A 39 2.74 25.15 5.09
CA GLY A 39 2.81 25.61 3.70
C GLY A 39 1.85 24.91 2.70
N ARG A 40 1.03 23.95 3.14
CA ARG A 40 -0.02 23.30 2.31
C ARG A 40 -1.42 23.74 2.73
N ARG A 41 -2.37 23.70 1.80
CA ARG A 41 -3.79 23.87 2.16
C ARG A 41 -4.25 22.69 3.02
N LYS A 42 -5.18 22.93 3.95
CA LYS A 42 -5.76 21.89 4.83
C LYS A 42 -6.26 20.66 4.06
N VAL A 43 -6.79 20.84 2.85
CA VAL A 43 -7.27 19.75 1.98
C VAL A 43 -6.14 19.01 1.25
N GLU A 44 -5.04 19.70 0.94
CA GLU A 44 -3.90 19.16 0.18
C GLU A 44 -3.07 18.19 1.01
N ALA A 45 -3.03 18.39 2.33
CA ALA A 45 -2.40 17.46 3.26
C ALA A 45 -2.92 16.01 3.12
N LEU A 46 -4.17 15.84 2.69
CA LEU A 46 -4.80 14.52 2.54
C LEU A 46 -4.60 13.88 1.17
N TRP A 47 -4.24 14.64 0.13
CA TRP A 47 -4.14 14.12 -1.23
C TRP A 47 -3.09 12.99 -1.39
N PRO A 48 -1.90 13.08 -0.77
CA PRO A 48 -0.92 11.99 -0.82
C PRO A 48 -1.47 10.67 -0.27
N ILE A 49 -2.27 10.72 0.81
CA ILE A 49 -2.91 9.55 1.43
C ILE A 49 -3.82 8.84 0.41
N PHE A 50 -4.71 9.59 -0.23
CA PHE A 50 -5.62 9.01 -1.24
C PHE A 50 -4.87 8.49 -2.46
N LYS A 51 -3.81 9.17 -2.89
CA LYS A 51 -2.95 8.74 -4.00
C LYS A 51 -2.27 7.41 -3.69
N ILE A 52 -1.68 7.26 -2.51
CA ILE A 52 -1.01 6.02 -2.09
C ILE A 52 -2.03 4.89 -1.90
N HIS A 53 -3.20 5.18 -1.31
CA HIS A 53 -4.27 4.21 -1.17
C HIS A 53 -4.75 3.68 -2.53
N HIS A 54 -4.95 4.58 -3.49
CA HIS A 54 -5.28 4.21 -4.86
C HIS A 54 -4.18 3.35 -5.50
N GLN A 55 -2.92 3.76 -5.35
CA GLN A 55 -1.77 3.03 -5.91
C GLN A 55 -1.67 1.60 -5.37
N LYS A 56 -1.86 1.41 -4.06
CA LYS A 56 -1.87 0.08 -3.43
C LYS A 56 -2.99 -0.82 -3.96
N SER A 57 -4.21 -0.29 -4.04
CA SER A 57 -5.35 -1.03 -4.59
C SER A 57 -5.15 -1.36 -6.06
N ARG A 58 -4.60 -0.41 -6.83
CA ARG A 58 -4.35 -0.58 -8.26
C ARG A 58 -3.27 -1.61 -8.55
N TYR A 59 -2.21 -1.65 -7.75
CA TYR A 59 -1.15 -2.65 -7.85
C TYR A 59 -1.71 -4.08 -7.73
N ILE A 60 -2.52 -4.33 -6.71
CA ILE A 60 -3.16 -5.65 -6.52
C ILE A 60 -4.13 -5.96 -7.66
N TYR A 61 -4.94 -4.98 -8.07
CA TYR A 61 -5.87 -5.13 -9.19
C TYR A 61 -5.15 -5.54 -10.48
N ASP A 62 -4.06 -4.84 -10.83
CA ASP A 62 -3.31 -5.11 -12.06
C ASP A 62 -2.62 -6.49 -12.00
N LEU A 63 -2.14 -6.91 -10.82
CA LEU A 63 -1.57 -8.25 -10.64
C LEU A 63 -2.61 -9.36 -10.81
N PHE A 64 -3.82 -9.19 -10.25
CA PHE A 64 -4.86 -10.22 -10.31
C PHE A 64 -5.59 -10.23 -11.67
N TYR A 65 -6.14 -9.09 -12.09
CA TYR A 65 -7.05 -9.03 -13.24
C TYR A 65 -6.34 -8.86 -14.58
N ARG A 66 -5.21 -8.14 -14.62
CA ARG A 66 -4.51 -7.85 -15.90
C ARG A 66 -3.37 -8.83 -16.16
N ARG A 67 -2.45 -8.93 -15.20
CA ARG A 67 -1.22 -9.75 -15.32
C ARG A 67 -1.45 -11.22 -14.95
N LYS A 68 -2.50 -11.52 -14.18
CA LYS A 68 -2.80 -12.87 -13.67
C LYS A 68 -1.61 -13.52 -12.95
N ALA A 69 -0.86 -12.70 -12.21
CA ALA A 69 0.37 -13.09 -11.52
C ALA A 69 0.12 -13.56 -10.07
N ILE A 70 -1.09 -13.39 -9.56
CA ILE A 70 -1.49 -13.82 -8.21
C ILE A 70 -2.80 -14.62 -8.28
N SER A 71 -2.94 -15.58 -7.37
CA SER A 71 -4.12 -16.43 -7.22
C SER A 71 -5.23 -15.76 -6.40
N ARG A 72 -6.40 -16.41 -6.32
CA ARG A 72 -7.58 -15.93 -5.62
C ARG A 72 -7.56 -16.27 -4.13
#